data_AF-A0A845WH42-F1
#
_entry.id   AF-A0A845WH42-F1
#
_cell.length_a   1.000
_cell.length_b   1.000
_cell.length_c   1.000
_cell.angle_alpha   90.00
_cell.angle_beta   90.00
_cell.angle_gamma   90.00
#
_symmetry.space_group_name_H-M   'P 1'
#
loop_
_entity.id
_entity.type
_entity.pdbx_description
1 polymer ?
#
loop_
_entity_poly.entity_id
_entity_poly.type
_entity_poly.pdbx_seq_one_letter_code
_entity_poly.pdbx_strand_id
1 'polypeptide(L)' 'MLSFCVSYHLETFYRYPIHHKICITPGLVVILYPEHNSKNPSILVPMLKTKLDF' A
#
# COMPACT_ATOMS: atom_id res chain seq x y z
N MET A 1 -28.27 6.88 -13.19
CA MET A 1 -26.95 6.21 -13.27
C MET A 1 -26.07 6.82 -12.18
N LEU A 2 -26.09 6.25 -10.97
CA LEU A 2 -25.30 6.76 -9.84
C LEU A 2 -23.83 6.42 -10.10
N SER A 3 -23.05 7.40 -10.56
CA SER A 3 -21.60 7.29 -10.59
C SER A 3 -21.12 7.45 -9.15
N PHE A 4 -20.84 6.33 -8.49
CA PHE A 4 -20.13 6.34 -7.22
C PHE A 4 -18.69 6.80 -7.50
N CYS A 5 -18.49 8.10 -7.30
CA CYS A 5 -17.22 8.80 -7.26
C CYS A 5 -16.50 8.34 -5.97
N VAL A 6 -15.97 7.11 -5.94
CA VAL A 6 -15.30 6.54 -4.76
C VAL A 6 -13.91 6.05 -5.16
N SER A 7 -12.87 6.65 -4.55
CA SER A 7 -11.50 6.15 -4.61
C SER A 7 -11.32 5.11 -3.51
N TYR A 8 -10.71 3.96 -3.84
CA TYR A 8 -10.42 2.93 -2.85
C TYR A 8 -8.91 2.80 -2.66
N HIS A 9 -8.48 2.78 -1.40
CA HIS A 9 -7.09 2.55 -1.02
C HIS A 9 -7.02 1.23 -0.26
N LEU A 10 -6.35 0.24 -0.85
CA LEU A 10 -6.05 -1.02 -0.20
C LEU A 10 -4.59 -1.00 0.22
N GLU A 11 -4.34 -1.10 1.52
CA GLU A 11 -3.00 -1.09 2.08
C GLU A 11 -2.75 -2.41 2.81
N THR A 12 -1.61 -3.04 2.52
CA THR A 12 -1.17 -4.26 3.18
C THR A 12 0.25 -4.09 3.65
N PHE A 13 0.51 -4.48 4.89
CA PHE A 13 1.83 -4.41 5.50
C PHE A 13 2.05 -5.66 6.34
N TYR A 14 3.21 -6.29 6.21
CA TYR A 14 3.57 -7.44 7.02
C TYR A 14 4.89 -7.22 7.71
N ARG A 15 4.91 -7.26 9.04
CA ARG A 15 6.15 -7.11 9.81
C ARG A 15 6.85 -8.45 9.92
N TYR A 16 7.98 -8.58 9.23
CA TYR A 16 8.83 -9.76 9.26
C TYR A 16 10.07 -9.51 10.13
N PRO A 17 10.11 -10.04 11.37
CA PRO A 17 11.30 -9.94 12.22
C PRO A 17 12.37 -10.92 11.70
N ILE A 18 13.51 -10.39 11.25
CA ILE A 18 14.67 -11.22 10.87
C ILE A 18 15.47 -11.58 12.12
N HIS A 19 15.66 -10.58 12.99
CA HIS A 19 16.41 -10.73 14.23
C HIS A 19 15.92 -9.73 15.27
N HIS A 20 16.37 -9.85 16.52
CA HIS A 20 15.97 -8.95 17.61
C HIS A 20 16.34 -7.46 17.39
N LYS A 21 17.20 -7.18 16.41
CA LYS A 21 17.63 -5.83 16.02
C LYS A 21 17.28 -5.45 14.57
N ILE A 22 16.76 -6.39 13.79
CA ILE A 22 16.54 -6.22 12.35
C ILE A 22 15.13 -6.69 12.00
N CYS A 23 14.33 -5.79 11.46
CA CYS A 23 12.97 -6.10 11.04
C CYS A 23 12.70 -5.47 9.69
N ILE A 24 12.08 -6.25 8.79
CA ILE A 24 11.65 -5.79 7.48
C ILE A 24 10.13 -5.78 7.46
N THR A 25 9.54 -4.70 6.97
CA THR A 25 8.11 -4.58 6.73
C THR A 25 7.87 -4.33 5.26
N PRO A 26 7.70 -5.37 4.42
CA PRO A 26 7.11 -5.20 3.11
C PRO A 26 5.71 -4.60 3.21
N GLY A 27 5.39 -3.75 2.25
CA GLY A 27 4.08 -3.14 2.09
C GLY A 27 3.67 -3.06 0.64
N LEU A 28 2.36 -3.04 0.41
CA LEU A 28 1.76 -2.81 -0.89
C LEU A 28 0.55 -1.92 -0.71
N VAL A 29 0.53 -0.82 -1.46
CA VAL A 29 -0.62 0.09 -1.55
C VAL A 29 -1.18 0.00 -2.97
N VAL A 30 -2.49 -0.26 -3.07
CA VAL A 30 -3.25 -0.27 -4.32
C VAL A 30 -4.27 0.85 -4.25
N ILE A 31 -4.21 1.77 -5.20
CA ILE A 31 -5.18 2.86 -5.33
C ILE A 31 -6.04 2.56 -6.56
N LEU A 32 -7.34 2.35 -6.33
CA LEU A 32 -8.32 2.11 -7.37
C LEU A 32 -9.10 3.37 -7.65
N TYR A 33 -9.30 3.68 -8.93
CA TYR A 33 -10.04 4.85 -9.41
C TYR A 33 -9.51 6.15 -8.80
N PRO A 34 -8.21 6.45 -8.99
CA PRO A 34 -7.62 7.68 -8.47
C PRO A 34 -8.37 8.90 -9.04
N GLU A 35 -8.49 9.95 -8.24
CA GLU A 35 -9.34 11.12 -8.52
C GLU A 35 -10.84 10.78 -8.68
N HIS A 36 -11.28 9.65 -8.11
CA HIS A 36 -12.65 9.15 -8.19
C HIS A 36 -13.15 8.91 -9.63
N ASN A 37 -12.22 8.70 -10.56
CA ASN A 37 -12.51 8.49 -11.96
C ASN A 37 -12.22 7.03 -12.32
N SER A 38 -13.30 6.28 -12.63
CA SER A 38 -13.20 4.87 -13.01
C SER A 38 -12.42 4.61 -14.31
N LYS A 39 -12.16 5.64 -15.11
CA LYS A 39 -11.35 5.54 -16.33
C LYS A 39 -9.86 5.68 -16.07
N ASN A 40 -9.47 6.13 -14.87
CA ASN A 40 -8.07 6.24 -14.52
C ASN A 40 -7.51 4.86 -14.15
N PRO A 41 -6.31 4.52 -14.63
CA PRO A 41 -5.68 3.25 -14.28
C PRO A 41 -5.37 3.20 -12.79
N SER A 42 -5.48 1.99 -12.21
CA SER A 42 -5.08 1.75 -10.82
C SER A 42 -3.58 1.97 -10.63
N ILE A 43 -3.22 2.49 -9.45
CA ILE A 43 -1.83 2.74 -9.08
C ILE A 43 -1.40 1.67 -8.10
N LEU A 44 -0.25 1.05 -8.36
CA LEU A 44 0.37 0.07 -7.49
C LEU A 44 1.66 0.65 -6.92
N VAL A 45 1.76 0.73 -5.58
CA VAL A 45 2.93 1.29 -4.89
C VAL A 45 3.53 0.21 -3.99
N PRO A 46 4.64 -0.44 -4.42
CA PRO A 46 5.39 -1.35 -3.57
C PRO A 46 6.22 -0.56 -2.56
N MET A 47 6.30 -1.06 -1.32
CA MET A 47 7.05 -0.42 -0.25
C MET A 47 7.88 -1.45 0.53
N LEU A 48 9.05 -1.05 1.01
CA LEU A 48 9.90 -1.85 1.87
C LEU A 48 10.46 -0.97 2.98
N LYS A 49 10.08 -1.25 4.23
CA LYS A 49 10.59 -0.54 5.41
C LYS A 49 11.57 -1.43 6.17
N THR A 50 12.77 -0.94 6.41
CA THR A 50 13.78 -1.64 7.21
C THR A 50 13.98 -0.92 8.53
N LYS A 51 13.86 -1.65 9.65
CA LYS A 51 14.17 -1.16 10.99
C LYS A 51 15.45 -1.81 11.48
N LEU A 52 16.41 -0.99 11.88
CA LEU A 52 17.68 -1.38 12.47
C LEU A 52 17.78 -0.73 13.85
N ASP A 53 17.93 -1.56 14.88
CA ASP A 53 18.15 -1.12 16.25
C ASP A 53 19.64 -1.36 16.59
N PHE A 54 20.40 -0.27 16.82
CA PHE A 54 21.85 -0.31 17.09
C PHE A 54 22.13 -0.32 18.58
#